data_AF-A0A8T4TU58-F1
#
_entry.id   AF-A0A8T4TU58-F1
#
_cell.length_a   1.000
_cell.length_b   1.000
_cell.length_c   1.000
_cell.angle_alpha   90.00
_cell.angle_beta   90.00
_cell.angle_gamma   90.00
#
_symmetry.space_group_name_H-M   'P 1'
#
loop_
_entity.id
_entity.type
_entity.pdbx_description
1 polymer ?
#
loop_
_entity_poly.entity_id
_entity_poly.type
_entity_poly.pdbx_seq_one_letter_code
_entity_poly.pdbx_strand_id
1 'polypeptide(L)'
;MPSSLILRPIKEQKLELPLKKARVLGHLFFDGSVFVKDYHYTISYVNSSYYLIIQFILDIHEIYGLLPSSFEINRGKSNLIFRVKYYSKELYVDVTKYSKSYHTCDMDIIPNCILNGSKKIKLEFLKSFWEDEGSLTLKNRFKISADLKNYNFMNQLGLLHKQFGIDYTISKYEHKKQLYYKLFLKINKENVNTFFKLGLFELSAFSGGEYVGLRKIDVLRKIMNIRGYI
;
A
#
# COMPACT_ATOMS: atom_id res chain seq x y z
N MET A 1 -39.13 2.52 -8.50
CA MET A 1 -38.48 1.59 -9.44
C MET A 1 -37.01 1.97 -9.52
N PRO A 2 -36.04 1.06 -9.25
CA PRO A 2 -34.64 1.39 -9.45
C PRO A 2 -34.39 1.48 -10.96
N SER A 3 -33.96 2.65 -11.41
CA SER A 3 -33.44 2.84 -12.76
C SER A 3 -32.43 1.75 -13.06
N SER A 4 -32.64 0.99 -14.13
CA SER A 4 -31.69 0.02 -14.65
C SER A 4 -30.30 0.65 -14.69
N LEU A 5 -29.40 0.19 -13.82
CA LEU A 5 -27.98 0.53 -13.87
C LEU A 5 -27.47 0.00 -15.21
N ILE A 6 -27.45 0.85 -16.22
CA ILE A 6 -26.80 0.57 -17.49
C ILE A 6 -25.35 0.26 -17.13
N LEU A 7 -24.96 -1.01 -17.26
CA LEU A 7 -23.58 -1.45 -17.09
C LEU A 7 -22.76 -0.72 -18.15
N ARG A 8 -22.10 0.37 -17.75
CA ARG A 8 -21.18 1.07 -18.64
C ARG A 8 -20.00 0.13 -18.88
N PRO A 9 -19.59 -0.08 -20.15
CA PRO A 9 -18.40 -0.85 -20.43
C PRO A 9 -17.19 -0.21 -19.73
N ILE A 10 -16.30 -1.06 -19.23
CA ILE A 10 -15.06 -0.62 -18.59
C ILE A 10 -14.25 0.24 -19.58
N LYS A 11 -13.58 1.28 -19.09
CA LYS A 11 -12.70 2.09 -19.94
C LYS A 11 -11.61 1.21 -20.57
N GLU A 12 -11.27 1.51 -21.81
CA GLU A 12 -10.19 0.84 -22.51
C GLU A 12 -8.86 1.02 -21.75
N GLN A 13 -8.10 -0.07 -21.63
CA GLN A 13 -6.85 -0.08 -20.88
C GLN A 13 -5.67 0.22 -21.80
N LYS A 14 -4.93 1.28 -21.47
CA LYS A 14 -3.70 1.66 -22.18
C LYS A 14 -2.58 0.63 -21.95
N LEU A 15 -1.66 0.53 -22.92
CA LEU A 15 -0.49 -0.35 -22.85
C LEU A 15 0.52 0.09 -21.76
N GLU A 16 0.76 1.39 -21.63
CA GLU A 16 1.65 1.93 -20.59
C GLU A 16 0.96 1.92 -19.22
N LEU A 17 1.68 1.51 -18.17
CA LEU A 17 1.20 1.49 -16.79
C LEU A 17 1.02 2.92 -16.25
N PRO A 18 -0.20 3.42 -16.03
CA PRO A 18 -0.40 4.75 -15.46
C PRO A 18 0.00 4.80 -13.98
N LEU A 19 0.38 5.98 -13.46
CA LEU A 19 0.76 6.18 -12.05
C LEU A 19 -0.30 5.67 -11.08
N LYS A 20 -1.56 6.00 -11.33
CA LYS A 20 -2.70 5.55 -10.51
C LYS A 20 -2.84 4.04 -10.49
N LYS A 21 -2.51 3.38 -11.61
CA LYS A 21 -2.56 1.92 -11.71
C LYS A 21 -1.42 1.29 -10.93
N ALA A 22 -0.22 1.87 -10.96
CA ALA A 22 0.88 1.43 -10.10
C ALA A 22 0.52 1.54 -8.61
N ARG A 23 -0.18 2.61 -8.21
CA ARG A 23 -0.70 2.79 -6.85
C ARG A 23 -1.76 1.74 -6.48
N VAL A 24 -2.74 1.51 -7.36
CA VAL A 24 -3.75 0.46 -7.18
C VAL A 24 -3.09 -0.91 -7.01
N LEU A 25 -2.14 -1.26 -7.89
CA LEU A 25 -1.39 -2.51 -7.79
C LEU A 25 -0.64 -2.61 -6.46
N GLY A 26 0.02 -1.53 -6.03
CA GLY A 26 0.67 -1.44 -4.73
C GLY A 26 -0.27 -1.80 -3.59
N HIS A 27 -1.38 -1.09 -3.46
CA HIS A 27 -2.37 -1.37 -2.41
C HIS A 27 -2.94 -2.79 -2.50
N LEU A 28 -3.09 -3.34 -3.71
CA LEU A 28 -3.54 -4.72 -3.87
C LEU A 28 -2.55 -5.74 -3.33
N PHE A 29 -1.23 -5.49 -3.40
CA PHE A 29 -0.22 -6.40 -2.86
C PHE A 29 -0.10 -6.40 -1.35
N PHE A 30 -0.36 -5.28 -0.70
CA PHE A 30 -0.12 -5.13 0.74
C PHE A 30 -1.40 -5.42 1.53
N ASP A 31 -2.41 -4.56 1.38
CA ASP A 31 -3.66 -4.59 2.15
C ASP A 31 -4.89 -4.99 1.31
N GLY A 32 -4.67 -5.41 0.07
CA GLY A 32 -5.74 -5.82 -0.84
C GLY A 32 -5.94 -7.31 -0.98
N SER A 33 -6.90 -7.68 -1.81
CA SER A 33 -7.20 -9.07 -2.15
C SER A 33 -7.77 -9.14 -3.56
N VAL A 34 -7.29 -10.13 -4.33
CA VAL A 34 -7.71 -10.40 -5.71
C VAL A 34 -7.93 -11.90 -5.84
N PHE A 35 -9.17 -12.34 -5.99
CA PHE A 35 -9.50 -13.76 -6.06
C PHE A 35 -10.79 -14.04 -6.85
N VAL A 36 -10.96 -15.30 -7.23
CA VAL A 36 -12.21 -15.82 -7.81
C VAL A 36 -12.75 -16.91 -6.91
N LYS A 37 -14.04 -16.84 -6.59
CA LYS A 37 -14.77 -17.89 -5.89
C LYS A 37 -16.13 -18.07 -6.53
N ASP A 38 -16.47 -19.29 -6.94
CA ASP A 38 -17.78 -19.62 -7.54
C ASP A 38 -18.18 -18.66 -8.68
N TYR A 39 -17.24 -18.37 -9.60
CA TYR A 39 -17.37 -17.40 -10.70
C TYR A 39 -17.50 -15.92 -10.28
N HIS A 40 -17.39 -15.59 -8.99
CA HIS A 40 -17.33 -14.22 -8.51
C HIS A 40 -15.89 -13.70 -8.47
N TYR A 41 -15.59 -12.79 -9.40
CA TYR A 41 -14.33 -12.07 -9.50
C TYR A 41 -14.30 -10.92 -8.50
N THR A 42 -13.53 -11.06 -7.41
CA THR A 42 -13.50 -10.10 -6.32
C THR A 42 -12.16 -9.39 -6.25
N ILE A 43 -12.21 -8.06 -6.25
CA ILE A 43 -11.10 -7.19 -5.90
C ILE A 43 -11.52 -6.40 -4.67
N SER A 44 -10.71 -6.40 -3.63
CA SER A 44 -10.99 -5.62 -2.43
C SER A 44 -9.76 -4.95 -1.87
N TYR A 45 -9.97 -3.82 -1.20
CA TYR A 45 -8.95 -3.12 -0.43
C TYR A 45 -9.52 -2.81 0.96
N VAL A 46 -8.71 -3.03 1.99
CA VAL A 46 -9.10 -2.85 3.39
C VAL A 46 -8.06 -1.99 4.06
N ASN A 47 -8.47 -0.90 4.70
CA ASN A 47 -7.53 -0.06 5.43
C ASN A 47 -8.24 0.70 6.57
N SER A 48 -7.46 1.15 7.55
CA SER A 48 -7.97 1.99 8.65
C SER A 48 -8.00 3.49 8.32
N SER A 49 -7.26 3.92 7.30
CA SER A 49 -7.33 5.29 6.78
C SER A 49 -8.46 5.41 5.77
N TYR A 50 -9.43 6.27 6.09
CA TYR A 50 -10.48 6.67 5.15
C TYR A 50 -9.89 7.30 3.88
N TYR A 51 -8.83 8.10 4.00
CA TYR A 51 -8.25 8.81 2.86
C TYR A 51 -7.61 7.86 1.84
N LEU A 52 -6.94 6.80 2.29
CA LEU A 52 -6.40 5.77 1.39
C LEU A 52 -7.52 5.05 0.63
N ILE A 53 -8.62 4.74 1.31
CA ILE A 53 -9.77 4.06 0.71
C ILE A 53 -10.43 4.94 -0.35
N ILE A 54 -10.61 6.23 -0.08
CA ILE A 54 -11.14 7.17 -1.07
C ILE A 54 -10.18 7.34 -2.25
N GLN A 55 -8.86 7.45 -2.01
CA GLN A 55 -7.87 7.50 -3.09
C GLN A 55 -7.95 6.25 -3.99
N PHE A 56 -8.03 5.06 -3.39
CA PHE A 56 -8.19 3.80 -4.12
C PHE A 56 -9.47 3.79 -4.98
N ILE A 57 -10.60 4.26 -4.43
CA ILE A 57 -11.86 4.38 -5.19
C ILE A 57 -11.71 5.32 -6.39
N LEU A 58 -11.14 6.50 -6.16
CA LEU A 58 -10.96 7.51 -7.21
C LEU A 58 -10.02 7.00 -8.32
N ASP A 59 -8.93 6.31 -7.94
CA ASP A 59 -7.99 5.73 -8.90
C ASP A 59 -8.66 4.64 -9.74
N ILE A 60 -9.41 3.72 -9.13
CA ILE A 60 -10.19 2.69 -9.86
C ILE A 60 -11.22 3.35 -10.78
N HIS A 61 -11.95 4.35 -10.30
CA HIS A 61 -12.92 5.08 -11.12
C HIS A 61 -12.27 5.78 -12.32
N GLU A 62 -11.10 6.39 -12.13
CA GLU A 62 -10.42 7.05 -13.22
C GLU A 62 -9.92 6.05 -14.27
N ILE A 63 -9.27 4.96 -13.84
CA ILE A 63 -8.67 3.95 -14.73
C ILE A 63 -9.74 3.13 -15.45
N TYR A 64 -10.79 2.73 -14.74
CA TYR A 64 -11.75 1.74 -15.22
C TYR A 64 -13.16 2.28 -15.41
N GLY A 65 -13.49 3.45 -14.84
CA GLY A 65 -14.87 3.97 -14.84
C GLY A 65 -15.78 3.26 -13.84
N LEU A 66 -15.23 2.45 -12.94
CA LEU A 66 -16.00 1.63 -12.00
C LEU A 66 -16.24 2.37 -10.68
N LEU A 67 -17.38 2.11 -10.07
CA LEU A 67 -17.67 2.45 -8.68
C LEU A 67 -17.62 1.16 -7.84
N PRO A 68 -17.32 1.25 -6.54
CA PRO A 68 -17.30 0.06 -5.69
C PRO A 68 -18.69 -0.59 -5.64
N SER A 69 -18.70 -1.93 -5.73
CA SER A 69 -19.91 -2.73 -5.57
C SER A 69 -20.37 -2.76 -4.10
N SER A 70 -19.44 -2.62 -3.16
CA SER A 70 -19.76 -2.38 -1.74
C SER A 70 -18.72 -1.49 -1.06
N PHE A 71 -19.20 -0.74 -0.05
CA PHE A 71 -18.39 0.04 0.88
C PHE A 71 -18.84 -0.31 2.30
N GLU A 72 -17.97 -0.96 3.06
CA GLU A 72 -18.26 -1.47 4.40
C GLU A 72 -17.44 -0.69 5.44
N ILE A 73 -18.08 -0.32 6.55
CA ILE A 73 -17.44 0.32 7.71
C ILE A 73 -17.60 -0.63 8.89
N ASN A 74 -16.48 -1.14 9.41
CA ASN A 74 -16.46 -2.04 10.55
C ASN A 74 -15.74 -1.37 11.73
N ARG A 75 -16.19 -1.66 12.95
CA ARG A 75 -15.43 -1.30 14.16
C ARG A 75 -14.35 -2.36 14.39
N GLY A 76 -13.09 -1.98 14.20
CA GLY A 76 -11.95 -2.75 14.68
C GLY A 76 -11.77 -2.59 16.19
N LYS A 77 -10.72 -3.23 16.74
CA LYS A 77 -10.43 -3.17 18.19
C LYS A 77 -10.14 -1.75 18.68
N SER A 78 -9.44 -0.96 17.87
CA SER A 78 -8.94 0.37 18.22
C SER A 78 -9.34 1.46 17.23
N ASN A 79 -9.85 1.09 16.05
CA ASN A 79 -10.11 2.01 14.95
C ASN A 79 -11.24 1.51 14.05
N LEU A 80 -11.81 2.43 13.27
CA LEU A 80 -12.64 2.05 12.13
C LEU A 80 -11.78 1.37 11.06
N ILE A 81 -12.35 0.34 10.45
CA ILE A 81 -11.78 -0.37 9.31
C ILE A 81 -12.76 -0.20 8.16
N PHE A 82 -12.25 0.34 7.07
CA PHE A 82 -12.99 0.56 5.85
C PHE A 82 -12.63 -0.55 4.86
N ARG A 83 -13.63 -1.05 4.14
CA ARG A 83 -13.43 -2.05 3.08
C ARG A 83 -14.22 -1.64 1.85
N VAL A 84 -13.57 -1.70 0.71
CA VAL A 84 -14.21 -1.55 -0.59
C VAL A 84 -14.09 -2.84 -1.37
N LYS A 85 -15.16 -3.23 -2.07
CA LYS A 85 -15.17 -4.40 -2.96
C LYS A 85 -15.64 -4.01 -4.36
N TYR A 86 -15.05 -4.65 -5.35
CA TYR A 86 -15.45 -4.59 -6.74
C TYR A 86 -15.71 -6.01 -7.23
N TYR A 87 -16.88 -6.21 -7.83
CA TYR A 87 -17.24 -7.44 -8.53
C TYR A 87 -17.17 -7.20 -10.04
N SER A 88 -15.99 -7.38 -10.63
CA SER A 88 -15.77 -7.19 -12.07
C SER A 88 -14.73 -8.17 -12.60
N LYS A 89 -15.14 -8.95 -13.60
CA LYS A 89 -14.27 -9.88 -14.32
C LYS A 89 -13.19 -9.15 -15.09
N GLU A 90 -13.53 -8.02 -15.71
CA GLU A 90 -12.63 -7.22 -16.53
C GLU A 90 -11.52 -6.60 -15.69
N LEU A 91 -11.87 -6.00 -14.55
CA LEU A 91 -10.89 -5.50 -13.58
C LEU A 91 -9.97 -6.62 -13.11
N TYR A 92 -10.53 -7.78 -12.76
CA TYR A 92 -9.76 -8.95 -12.32
C TYR A 92 -8.79 -9.44 -13.40
N VAL A 93 -9.27 -9.65 -14.63
CA VAL A 93 -8.45 -10.12 -15.75
C VAL A 93 -7.34 -9.13 -16.04
N ASP A 94 -7.60 -7.84 -15.90
CA ASP A 94 -6.59 -6.82 -16.14
C ASP A 94 -5.51 -6.77 -15.05
N VAL A 95 -5.88 -6.76 -13.76
CA VAL A 95 -4.89 -6.75 -12.68
C VAL A 95 -4.07 -8.05 -12.66
N THR A 96 -4.66 -9.19 -13.02
CA THR A 96 -3.95 -10.48 -13.04
C THR A 96 -2.90 -10.61 -14.14
N LYS A 97 -2.87 -9.70 -15.12
CA LYS A 97 -1.76 -9.59 -16.09
C LYS A 97 -0.44 -9.21 -15.41
N TYR A 98 -0.50 -8.49 -14.29
CA TYR A 98 0.68 -7.98 -13.59
C TYR A 98 1.19 -8.94 -12.51
N SER A 99 0.29 -9.73 -11.92
CA SER A 99 0.65 -10.83 -11.03
C SER A 99 -0.44 -11.88 -10.95
N LYS A 100 -0.02 -13.14 -10.83
CA LYS A 100 -0.91 -14.30 -10.61
C LYS A 100 -1.46 -14.36 -9.18
N SER A 101 -0.77 -13.76 -8.21
CA SER A 101 -1.21 -13.67 -6.81
C SER A 101 -0.92 -12.27 -6.26
N TYR A 102 -1.82 -11.79 -5.40
CA TYR A 102 -1.63 -10.54 -4.67
C TYR A 102 -1.34 -10.77 -3.19
N HIS A 103 -1.12 -12.03 -2.80
CA HIS A 103 -0.58 -12.37 -1.50
C HIS A 103 0.95 -12.33 -1.57
N THR A 104 1.58 -11.42 -0.83
CA THR A 104 3.05 -11.28 -0.77
C THR A 104 3.78 -12.55 -0.32
N CYS A 105 3.07 -13.49 0.31
CA CYS A 105 3.63 -14.80 0.68
C CYS A 105 3.85 -15.72 -0.52
N ASP A 106 3.01 -15.61 -1.55
CA ASP A 106 2.98 -16.52 -2.70
C ASP A 106 3.77 -15.96 -3.89
N MET A 107 4.45 -14.83 -3.69
CA MET A 107 5.16 -14.12 -4.73
C MET A 107 6.62 -13.89 -4.40
N ASP A 108 7.49 -14.26 -5.32
CA ASP A 108 8.93 -14.06 -5.15
C ASP A 108 9.44 -12.71 -5.65
N ILE A 109 8.67 -12.02 -6.51
CA ILE A 109 9.13 -10.81 -7.19
C ILE A 109 8.06 -9.71 -7.30
N ILE A 110 8.49 -8.46 -7.17
CA ILE A 110 7.75 -7.27 -7.61
C ILE A 110 7.56 -7.33 -9.14
N PRO A 111 6.38 -7.01 -9.69
CA PRO A 111 6.17 -7.05 -11.13
C PRO A 111 7.21 -6.24 -11.93
N ASN A 112 7.69 -6.81 -13.04
CA ASN A 112 8.71 -6.18 -13.87
C ASN A 112 8.29 -4.80 -14.41
N CYS A 113 7.00 -4.58 -14.68
CA CYS A 113 6.48 -3.28 -15.09
C CYS A 113 6.68 -2.18 -14.03
N ILE A 114 6.77 -2.56 -12.75
CA ILE A 114 7.09 -1.65 -11.64
C ILE A 114 8.62 -1.53 -11.51
N LEU A 115 9.34 -2.66 -11.44
CA LEU A 115 10.80 -2.65 -11.27
C LEU A 115 11.54 -1.91 -12.37
N ASN A 116 11.08 -2.05 -13.62
CA ASN A 116 11.63 -1.38 -14.80
C ASN A 116 10.85 -0.11 -15.18
N GLY A 117 9.82 0.25 -14.42
CA GLY A 117 9.01 1.44 -14.65
C GLY A 117 9.79 2.73 -14.39
N SER A 118 9.17 3.86 -14.74
CA SER A 118 9.75 5.18 -14.47
C SER A 118 9.96 5.41 -12.96
N LYS A 119 10.82 6.36 -12.59
CA LYS A 119 11.04 6.74 -11.19
C LYS A 119 9.72 7.09 -10.47
N LYS A 120 8.75 7.66 -11.18
CA LYS A 120 7.42 7.98 -10.62
C LYS A 120 6.61 6.71 -10.33
N ILE A 121 6.62 5.72 -11.23
CA ILE A 121 5.93 4.43 -11.04
C ILE A 121 6.48 3.69 -9.82
N LYS A 122 7.81 3.61 -9.71
CA LYS A 122 8.47 2.97 -8.56
C LYS A 122 8.12 3.68 -7.25
N LEU A 123 8.03 5.01 -7.27
CA LEU A 123 7.68 5.81 -6.11
C LEU A 123 6.23 5.57 -5.67
N GLU A 124 5.27 5.54 -6.59
CA GLU A 124 3.86 5.25 -6.24
C GLU A 124 3.71 3.87 -5.60
N PHE A 125 4.42 2.88 -6.13
CA PHE A 125 4.45 1.55 -5.52
C PHE A 125 5.04 1.56 -4.10
N LEU A 126 6.15 2.28 -3.91
CA LEU A 126 6.82 2.42 -2.63
C LEU A 126 5.96 3.20 -1.62
N LYS A 127 5.21 4.20 -2.07
CA LYS A 127 4.22 4.91 -1.25
C LYS A 127 3.18 3.92 -0.73
N SER A 128 2.54 3.14 -1.59
CA SER A 128 1.55 2.15 -1.15
C SER A 128 2.11 1.17 -0.12
N PHE A 129 3.36 0.71 -0.28
CA PHE A 129 4.03 -0.15 0.70
C PHE A 129 4.08 0.48 2.10
N TRP A 130 4.53 1.72 2.21
CA TRP A 130 4.65 2.37 3.53
C TRP A 130 3.29 2.81 4.09
N GLU A 131 2.36 3.21 3.23
CA GLU A 131 1.03 3.58 3.67
C GLU A 131 0.33 2.40 4.35
N ASP A 132 0.43 1.21 3.75
CA ASP A 132 -0.22 -0.01 4.22
C ASP A 132 0.59 -0.70 5.34
N GLU A 133 1.86 -1.03 5.09
CA GLU A 133 2.68 -1.86 6.00
C GLU A 133 3.56 -1.06 6.96
N GLY A 134 3.73 0.24 6.71
CA GLY A 134 4.70 1.05 7.41
C GLY A 134 4.29 1.40 8.83
N SER A 135 5.26 1.42 9.73
CA SER A 135 5.08 1.68 11.16
C SER A 135 6.09 2.70 11.67
N LEU A 136 5.62 3.54 12.60
CA LEU A 136 6.43 4.49 13.35
C LEU A 136 6.45 4.08 14.82
N THR A 137 7.62 3.75 15.37
CA THR A 137 7.75 3.36 16.79
C THR A 137 8.51 4.43 17.58
N LEU A 138 7.95 4.82 18.73
CA LEU A 138 8.52 5.87 19.60
C LEU A 138 8.94 5.38 20.99
N LYS A 139 8.42 4.23 21.45
CA LYS A 139 8.44 3.81 22.86
C LYS A 139 9.85 3.68 23.50
N ASN A 140 10.89 3.39 22.71
CA ASN A 140 12.27 3.25 23.22
C ASN A 140 13.28 4.05 22.37
N ARG A 141 13.22 3.84 21.07
CA ARG A 141 14.01 4.56 20.07
C ARG A 141 13.09 4.84 18.89
N PHE A 142 13.24 6.02 18.31
CA PHE A 142 12.57 6.36 17.07
C PHE A 142 12.98 5.35 15.99
N LYS A 143 12.00 4.68 15.39
CA LYS A 143 12.20 3.73 14.29
C LYS A 143 11.08 3.90 13.27
N ILE A 144 11.46 3.80 12.00
CA ILE A 144 10.56 3.67 10.86
C ILE A 144 10.80 2.28 10.27
N SER A 145 9.76 1.46 10.20
CA SER A 145 9.90 0.07 9.75
C SER A 145 8.62 -0.49 9.13
N ALA A 146 8.75 -1.49 8.27
CA ALA A 146 7.65 -2.26 7.71
C ALA A 146 8.05 -3.75 7.69
N ASP A 147 7.10 -4.67 7.75
CA ASP A 147 7.39 -6.11 7.75
C ASP A 147 6.56 -6.89 6.73
N LEU A 148 7.18 -7.92 6.14
CA LEU A 148 6.55 -8.87 5.22
C LEU A 148 7.09 -10.27 5.49
N LYS A 149 6.40 -11.29 5.00
CA LYS A 149 6.81 -12.69 5.14
C LYS A 149 7.82 -13.16 4.09
N ASN A 150 7.85 -12.52 2.92
CA ASN A 150 8.73 -12.93 1.82
C ASN A 150 10.04 -12.11 1.80
N TYR A 151 11.18 -12.79 1.97
CA TYR A 151 12.50 -12.15 1.97
C TYR A 151 12.88 -11.55 0.62
N ASN A 152 12.63 -12.26 -0.49
CA ASN A 152 13.03 -11.83 -1.82
C ASN A 152 12.29 -10.55 -2.20
N PHE A 153 10.98 -10.53 -1.94
CA PHE A 153 10.14 -9.34 -2.12
C PHE A 153 10.62 -8.17 -1.26
N MET A 154 10.93 -8.42 0.02
CA MET A 154 11.46 -7.41 0.94
C MET A 154 12.84 -6.88 0.50
N ASN A 155 13.70 -7.74 -0.03
CA ASN A 155 15.01 -7.34 -0.56
C ASN A 155 14.86 -6.44 -1.80
N GLN A 156 13.94 -6.78 -2.71
CA GLN A 156 13.64 -5.92 -3.87
C GLN A 156 13.05 -4.57 -3.46
N LEU A 157 12.17 -4.53 -2.46
CA LEU A 157 11.71 -3.28 -1.86
C LEU A 157 12.90 -2.48 -1.33
N GLY A 158 13.82 -3.11 -0.60
CA GLY A 158 15.07 -2.49 -0.16
C GLY A 158 15.87 -1.86 -1.31
N LEU A 159 16.08 -2.60 -2.40
CA LEU A 159 16.77 -2.08 -3.58
C LEU A 159 16.04 -0.89 -4.22
N LEU A 160 14.71 -0.87 -4.21
CA LEU A 160 13.93 0.31 -4.62
C LEU A 160 14.20 1.50 -3.70
N HIS A 161 14.19 1.34 -2.38
CA HIS A 161 14.53 2.42 -1.44
C HIS A 161 15.89 3.05 -1.76
N LYS A 162 16.89 2.21 -2.02
CA LYS A 162 18.25 2.66 -2.35
C LYS A 162 18.29 3.54 -3.61
N GLN A 163 17.45 3.26 -4.61
CA GLN A 163 17.31 4.10 -5.82
C GLN A 163 16.77 5.51 -5.52
N PHE A 164 16.09 5.69 -4.39
CA PHE A 164 15.60 6.98 -3.90
C PHE A 164 16.51 7.62 -2.85
N GLY A 165 17.72 7.09 -2.63
CA GLY A 165 18.64 7.59 -1.62
C GLY A 165 18.18 7.28 -0.20
N ILE A 166 17.36 6.23 -0.02
CA ILE A 166 16.94 5.78 1.30
C ILE A 166 17.77 4.57 1.73
N ASP A 167 18.48 4.74 2.84
CA ASP A 167 19.25 3.67 3.47
C ASP A 167 18.37 2.81 4.38
N TYR A 168 18.58 1.50 4.31
CA TYR A 168 17.80 0.53 5.06
C TYR A 168 18.66 -0.61 5.62
N THR A 169 18.07 -1.38 6.54
CA THR A 169 18.54 -2.71 6.97
C THR A 169 17.35 -3.67 7.00
N ILE A 170 17.60 -4.96 6.78
CA ILE A 170 16.58 -6.01 6.90
C ILE A 170 16.98 -6.94 8.05
N SER A 171 16.04 -7.24 8.94
CA SER A 171 16.23 -8.25 9.99
C SER A 171 15.16 -9.34 9.88
N LYS A 172 15.51 -10.56 10.25
CA LYS A 172 14.56 -11.67 10.40
C LYS A 172 14.08 -11.81 11.84
N TYR A 173 12.83 -12.19 12.03
CA TYR A 173 12.26 -12.54 13.34
C TYR A 173 11.11 -13.55 13.19
N GLU A 174 10.77 -14.25 14.26
CA GLU A 174 9.64 -15.17 14.28
C GLU A 174 8.45 -14.55 15.03
N HIS A 175 7.25 -14.68 14.46
CA HIS A 175 6.01 -14.30 15.12
C HIS A 175 4.97 -15.39 14.90
N LYS A 176 4.44 -15.96 16.00
CA LYS A 176 3.44 -17.05 15.98
C LYS A 176 3.86 -18.23 15.08
N LYS A 177 5.10 -18.72 15.23
CA LYS A 177 5.66 -19.82 14.42
C LYS A 177 5.78 -19.55 12.92
N GLN A 178 5.69 -18.29 12.52
CA GLN A 178 5.90 -17.86 11.13
C GLN A 178 7.10 -16.92 11.06
N LEU A 179 7.90 -17.06 10.02
CA LEU A 179 9.07 -16.22 9.77
C LEU A 179 8.63 -14.91 9.10
N TYR A 180 9.15 -13.79 9.60
CA TYR A 180 8.93 -12.46 9.05
C TYR A 180 10.27 -11.75 8.86
N TYR A 181 10.26 -10.80 7.93
CA TYR A 181 11.37 -9.94 7.59
C TYR A 181 10.94 -8.50 7.77
N LYS A 182 11.66 -7.76 8.62
CA LYS A 182 11.40 -6.35 8.89
C LYS A 182 12.47 -5.48 8.24
N LEU A 183 12.04 -4.56 7.40
CA LEU A 183 12.86 -3.50 6.85
C LEU A 183 12.83 -2.32 7.83
N PHE A 184 14.00 -1.85 8.23
CA PHE A 184 14.20 -0.65 9.02
C PHE A 184 14.88 0.41 8.20
N LEU A 185 14.42 1.66 8.32
CA LEU A 185 15.20 2.79 7.83
C LEU A 185 16.35 3.08 8.78
N LYS A 186 17.53 3.37 8.22
CA LYS A 186 18.64 3.90 9.02
C LYS A 186 18.28 5.30 9.50
N ILE A 187 18.17 5.48 10.82
CA ILE A 187 17.71 6.75 11.39
C ILE A 187 18.87 7.75 11.43
N ASN A 188 18.89 8.65 10.45
CA ASN A 188 19.73 9.86 10.40
C ASN A 188 18.95 11.00 9.74
N LYS A 189 19.45 12.24 9.85
CA LYS A 189 18.75 13.45 9.38
C LYS A 189 18.44 13.39 7.88
N GLU A 190 19.42 13.02 7.06
CA GLU A 190 19.28 12.95 5.60
C GLU A 190 18.21 11.93 5.19
N ASN A 191 18.32 10.70 5.70
CA ASN A 191 17.45 9.61 5.33
C ASN A 191 15.99 9.86 5.74
N VAL A 192 15.76 10.39 6.95
CA VAL A 192 14.41 10.75 7.43
C VAL A 192 13.84 11.91 6.62
N ASN A 193 14.65 12.91 6.25
CA ASN A 193 14.21 14.02 5.41
C ASN A 193 13.85 13.56 4.00
N THR A 194 14.66 12.68 3.39
CA THR A 194 14.37 12.06 2.09
C THR A 194 13.06 11.27 2.16
N PHE A 195 12.88 10.44 3.18
CA PHE A 195 11.64 9.70 3.41
C PHE A 195 10.41 10.63 3.52
N PHE A 196 10.53 11.70 4.30
CA PHE A 196 9.47 12.69 4.47
C PHE A 196 9.14 13.41 3.16
N LYS A 197 10.15 13.90 2.43
CA LYS A 197 10.00 14.61 1.15
C LYS A 197 9.38 13.75 0.05
N LEU A 198 9.63 12.45 0.07
CA LEU A 198 9.05 11.49 -0.86
C LEU A 198 7.58 11.19 -0.56
N GLY A 199 7.05 11.62 0.60
CA GLY A 199 5.64 11.46 0.94
C GLY A 199 5.26 10.00 1.20
N LEU A 200 6.12 9.22 1.86
CA LEU A 200 5.89 7.80 2.11
C LEU A 200 4.91 7.52 3.29
N PHE A 201 4.30 8.53 3.90
CA PHE A 201 3.30 8.40 4.99
C PHE A 201 2.18 9.44 4.88
N GLU A 202 1.90 9.90 3.67
CA GLU A 202 1.06 11.04 3.37
C GLU A 202 -0.40 10.86 3.86
N LEU A 203 -0.98 9.66 3.68
CA LEU A 203 -2.41 9.41 3.90
C LEU A 203 -2.72 8.39 4.99
N SER A 204 -1.76 7.57 5.42
CA SER A 204 -1.99 6.55 6.44
C SER A 204 -2.12 7.13 7.85
N ALA A 205 -2.92 6.44 8.65
CA ALA A 205 -3.14 6.74 10.05
C ALA A 205 -2.53 5.66 10.95
N PHE A 206 -2.32 5.99 12.22
CA PHE A 206 -1.97 4.97 13.21
C PHE A 206 -3.16 4.09 13.54
N SER A 207 -2.96 2.78 13.40
CA SER A 207 -3.97 1.77 13.71
C SER A 207 -3.99 1.35 15.20
N GLY A 208 -2.97 1.70 15.99
CA GLY A 208 -2.82 1.29 17.39
C GLY A 208 -1.87 2.17 18.22
N GLY A 209 -1.99 2.10 19.55
CA GLY A 209 -1.16 2.85 20.51
C GLY A 209 -1.68 4.25 20.85
N GLU A 210 -0.78 5.08 21.40
CA GLU A 210 -1.10 6.45 21.87
C GLU A 210 -1.52 7.40 20.74
N TYR A 211 -1.10 7.12 19.50
CA TYR A 211 -1.31 8.00 18.35
C TYR A 211 -2.49 7.56 17.46
N VAL A 212 -3.31 6.62 17.93
CA VAL A 212 -4.47 6.07 17.20
C VAL A 212 -5.30 7.17 16.53
N GLY A 213 -5.58 7.00 15.23
CA GLY A 213 -6.38 7.92 14.43
C GLY A 213 -5.63 9.15 13.91
N LEU A 214 -4.44 9.47 14.44
CA LEU A 214 -3.59 10.54 13.90
C LEU A 214 -2.90 10.06 12.61
N ARG A 215 -2.60 11.00 11.70
CA ARG A 215 -1.84 10.70 10.49
C ARG A 215 -0.37 10.47 10.81
N LYS A 216 0.24 9.47 10.16
CA LYS A 216 1.66 9.14 10.35
C LYS A 216 2.56 10.32 9.98
N ILE A 217 2.24 11.07 8.93
CA ILE A 217 3.00 12.26 8.51
C ILE A 217 3.03 13.37 9.57
N ASP A 218 1.93 13.61 10.29
CA ASP A 218 1.85 14.68 11.28
C ASP A 218 2.71 14.35 12.51
N VAL A 219 2.68 13.09 12.94
CA VAL A 219 3.53 12.59 14.03
C VAL A 219 5.00 12.60 13.61
N LEU A 220 5.30 12.15 12.39
CA LEU A 220 6.66 12.20 11.84
C LEU A 220 7.21 13.63 11.82
N ARG A 221 6.41 14.60 11.34
CA ARG A 221 6.79 16.03 11.31
C ARG A 221 7.10 16.55 12.72
N LYS A 222 6.25 16.25 13.70
CA LYS A 222 6.47 16.64 15.10
C LYS A 222 7.81 16.11 15.63
N ILE A 223 8.15 14.86 15.32
CA ILE A 223 9.42 14.25 15.73
C ILE A 223 10.61 14.89 15.03
N MET A 224 10.49 15.18 13.74
CA MET A 224 11.54 15.84 12.97
C MET A 224 11.88 17.22 13.56
N ASN A 225 10.87 18.01 13.95
CA ASN A 225 11.06 19.29 14.65
C ASN A 225 11.80 19.11 15.99
N ILE A 226 11.32 18.19 16.84
CA ILE A 226 11.93 17.94 18.17
C ILE A 226 13.40 17.51 18.05
N ARG A 227 13.75 16.78 17.00
CA ARG A 227 15.10 16.25 16.77
C ARG A 227 16.00 17.16 15.94
N GLY A 228 15.53 18.35 15.52
CA GLY A 228 16.31 19.28 14.68
C GLY A 228 16.61 18.75 13.27
N TYR A 229 15.76 17.87 12.75
CA TYR A 229 15.89 17.36 11.37
C TYR A 229 15.36 18.36 10.33
N ILE A 230 14.47 19.25 10.75
CA ILE A 230 13.98 20.42 10.02
C ILE A 230 13.90 21.61 10.97
#